data_AF-A0A8J6ZB30-F1
#
_entry.id   AF-A0A8J6ZB30-F1
#
_cell.length_a   1.000
_cell.length_b   1.000
_cell.length_c   1.000
_cell.angle_alpha   90.00
_cell.angle_beta   90.00
_cell.angle_gamma   90.00
#
_symmetry.space_group_name_H-M   'P 1'
#
loop_
_entity.id
_entity.type
_entity.pdbx_description
1 polymer ?
#
loop_
_entity_poly.entity_id
_entity_poly.type
_entity_poly.pdbx_seq_one_letter_code
_entity_poly.pdbx_strand_id
1 'polypeptide(L)'
;MHFSSGINRPPYETADGYLQTTQGCSHNRCLFCTYFKDTKFKKSSIAEIESDIKEMSKYFGAPKRIFLQGADGFAADYDVLMKTAELLHKYVPSVESIGGYARIDNFYDKTEDQLKNMAAVGYSNPYIGVESGDDVVLKRINKGYTAAQAREVLEKIDASGLPYIVNFLNGAGGHEYGLANARRTAELYDGLHPTMINTSMLTLVLGTPLYRATLKGAYVESTEMEKLLEIYEFVRCLTNDTIFMNEHASNLFHVQCRLPESKSDLLKYIKAFMDGNDENDLRRYREMITRAF
;
A
#
# COMPACT_ATOMS: atom_id res chain seq x y z
N MET A 1 12.85 7.09 20.97
CA MET A 1 12.54 7.52 19.60
C MET A 1 11.17 8.16 19.59
N HIS A 2 10.92 9.12 18.71
CA HIS A 2 9.74 10.00 18.75
C HIS A 2 8.55 9.44 17.95
N PHE A 3 8.12 8.21 18.23
CA PHE A 3 6.94 7.62 17.57
C PHE A 3 5.63 8.19 18.12
N SER A 4 4.77 8.67 17.22
CA SER A 4 3.45 9.25 17.51
C SER A 4 2.32 8.22 17.53
N SER A 5 2.58 7.01 17.03
CA SER A 5 1.67 5.88 16.98
C SER A 5 2.45 4.57 17.15
N GLY A 6 1.73 3.45 17.26
CA GLY A 6 2.36 2.14 17.14
C GLY A 6 3.03 1.93 15.78
N ILE A 7 3.97 1.00 15.73
CA ILE A 7 4.64 0.58 14.50
C ILE A 7 3.65 -0.18 13.62
N ASN A 8 3.43 0.29 12.41
CA ASN A 8 2.64 -0.40 11.39
C ASN A 8 3.55 -0.69 10.20
N ARG A 9 3.62 -1.97 9.81
CA ARG A 9 4.53 -2.45 8.76
C ARG A 9 4.03 -3.76 8.14
N PRO A 10 4.26 -4.02 6.84
CA PRO A 10 4.03 -5.33 6.23
C PRO A 10 4.88 -6.44 6.89
N PRO A 11 4.42 -7.70 7.00
CA PRO A 11 5.15 -8.77 7.68
C PRO A 11 6.63 -8.94 7.31
N TYR A 12 6.98 -8.72 6.05
CA TYR A 12 8.35 -8.82 5.56
C TYR A 12 9.30 -7.71 6.05
N GLU A 13 8.79 -6.60 6.59
CA GLU A 13 9.59 -5.49 7.14
C GLU A 13 9.87 -5.67 8.66
N THR A 14 9.67 -6.86 9.22
CA THR A 14 9.79 -7.08 10.69
C THR A 14 11.20 -6.81 11.23
N ALA A 15 12.22 -7.09 10.43
CA ALA A 15 13.63 -6.95 10.80
C ALA A 15 14.20 -5.55 10.55
N ASP A 16 13.38 -4.61 10.08
CA ASP A 16 13.81 -3.26 9.72
C ASP A 16 14.06 -2.39 10.95
N GLY A 17 14.88 -1.36 10.76
CA GLY A 17 14.88 -0.20 11.64
C GLY A 17 13.65 0.68 11.35
N TYR A 18 13.02 1.20 12.38
CA TYR A 18 11.84 2.05 12.20
C TYR A 18 12.19 3.52 12.46
N LEU A 19 11.70 4.43 11.62
CA LEU A 19 11.99 5.86 11.73
C LEU A 19 10.76 6.70 11.37
N GLN A 20 10.44 7.73 12.13
CA GLN A 20 9.29 8.60 11.84
C GLN A 20 9.72 9.92 11.17
N THR A 21 9.48 10.05 9.87
CA THR A 21 9.61 11.32 9.14
C THR A 21 8.32 12.15 9.15
N THR A 22 7.17 11.47 9.28
CA THR A 22 5.84 12.10 9.41
C THR A 22 5.00 11.30 10.40
N GLN A 23 4.05 11.97 11.05
CA GLN A 23 3.01 11.34 11.86
C GLN A 23 1.65 11.46 11.19
N GLY A 24 0.77 10.49 11.41
CA GLY A 24 -0.58 10.48 10.86
C GLY A 24 -0.63 10.18 9.35
N CYS A 25 -1.74 10.56 8.71
CA CYS A 25 -1.92 10.52 7.25
C CYS A 25 -2.19 11.92 6.71
N SER A 26 -1.50 12.33 5.66
CA SER A 26 -1.69 13.63 4.99
C SER A 26 -3.11 13.84 4.42
N HIS A 27 -3.80 12.76 4.02
CA HIS A 27 -5.17 12.82 3.53
C HIS A 27 -6.22 12.58 4.62
N ASN A 28 -6.03 11.55 5.45
CA ASN A 28 -6.88 11.11 6.57
C ASN A 28 -8.41 11.04 6.34
N ARG A 29 -8.89 11.04 5.08
CA ARG A 29 -10.32 11.09 4.75
C ARG A 29 -10.86 9.86 4.01
N CYS A 30 -10.03 8.83 3.77
CA CYS A 30 -10.50 7.55 3.22
C CYS A 30 -11.65 6.99 4.07
N LEU A 31 -12.72 6.52 3.42
CA LEU A 31 -13.94 6.09 4.09
C LEU A 31 -13.83 4.71 4.74
N PHE A 32 -12.90 3.87 4.28
CA PHE A 32 -12.68 2.51 4.80
C PHE A 32 -11.57 2.41 5.85
N CYS A 33 -10.67 3.40 5.90
CA CYS A 33 -9.45 3.30 6.68
C CYS A 33 -9.72 3.51 8.18
N THR A 34 -9.09 2.68 9.01
CA THR A 34 -9.11 2.76 10.48
C THR A 34 -7.82 3.31 11.06
N TYR A 35 -6.73 3.25 10.29
CA TYR A 35 -5.41 3.68 10.74
C TYR A 35 -5.30 5.20 10.85
N PHE A 36 -4.57 5.66 11.89
CA PHE A 36 -4.18 7.05 12.11
C PHE A 36 -5.34 8.05 12.26
N LYS A 37 -6.57 7.59 12.54
CA LYS A 37 -7.75 8.47 12.70
C LYS A 37 -7.63 9.44 13.87
N ASP A 38 -6.95 9.03 14.93
CA ASP A 38 -6.72 9.84 16.13
C ASP A 38 -5.38 10.61 16.10
N THR A 39 -4.58 10.44 15.04
CA THR A 39 -3.26 11.07 14.91
C THR A 39 -3.33 12.22 13.89
N LYS A 40 -3.10 13.45 14.35
CA LYS A 40 -3.01 14.61 13.45
C LYS A 40 -1.77 14.52 12.58
N PHE A 41 -1.92 14.86 11.30
CA PHE A 41 -0.77 14.93 10.40
C PHE A 41 0.21 16.02 10.82
N LYS A 42 1.51 15.68 10.88
CA LYS A 42 2.61 16.61 11.13
C LYS A 42 3.90 16.02 10.55
N LYS A 43 4.75 16.86 9.96
CA LYS A 43 6.11 16.48 9.55
C LYS A 43 7.04 16.56 10.76
N SER A 44 7.89 15.56 10.96
CA SER A 44 8.95 15.61 11.97
C SER A 44 9.98 16.66 11.57
N SER A 45 10.55 17.35 12.55
CA SER A 45 11.68 18.24 12.33
C SER A 45 12.97 17.42 12.09
N ILE A 46 13.94 18.03 11.39
CA ILE A 46 15.26 17.39 11.21
C ILE A 46 15.94 17.09 12.55
N ALA A 47 15.75 17.92 13.57
CA ALA A 47 16.30 17.67 14.90
C ALA A 47 15.71 16.42 15.56
N GLU A 48 14.39 16.21 15.46
CA GLU A 48 13.72 14.98 15.93
C GLU A 48 14.23 13.76 15.15
N ILE A 49 14.29 13.84 13.82
CA ILE A 49 14.78 12.76 12.95
C ILE A 49 16.23 12.40 13.27
N GLU A 50 17.13 13.38 13.38
CA GLU A 50 18.54 13.15 13.71
C GLU A 50 18.71 12.54 15.10
N SER A 51 17.92 13.00 16.08
CA SER A 51 17.92 12.43 17.42
C SER A 51 17.54 10.95 17.41
N ASP A 52 16.48 10.60 16.67
CA ASP A 52 16.01 9.21 16.51
C ASP A 52 17.04 8.33 15.81
N ILE A 53 17.65 8.83 14.74
CA ILE A 53 18.72 8.13 14.01
C ILE A 53 19.91 7.83 14.92
N LYS A 54 20.33 8.78 15.78
CA LYS A 54 21.48 8.61 16.68
C LYS A 54 21.29 7.53 17.75
N GLU A 55 20.05 7.23 18.11
CA GLU A 55 19.75 6.15 19.05
C GLU A 55 19.26 4.87 18.40
N MET A 56 19.07 4.86 17.08
CA MET A 56 18.52 3.75 16.30
C MET A 56 19.25 2.43 16.55
N SER A 57 20.59 2.45 16.59
CA SER A 57 21.39 1.25 16.81
C SER A 57 21.20 0.61 18.19
N LYS A 58 20.73 1.38 19.18
CA LYS A 58 20.41 0.85 20.52
C LYS A 58 19.15 -0.02 20.51
N TYR A 59 18.20 0.27 19.62
CA TYR A 59 16.92 -0.43 19.55
C TYR A 59 16.89 -1.51 18.46
N PHE A 60 17.58 -1.28 17.34
CA PHE A 60 17.51 -2.13 16.15
C PHE A 60 18.86 -2.74 15.74
N GLY A 61 19.93 -2.48 16.50
CA GLY A 61 21.27 -2.99 16.20
C GLY A 61 21.85 -2.37 14.94
N ALA A 62 22.09 -3.19 13.91
CA ALA A 62 22.64 -2.77 12.63
C ALA A 62 21.63 -3.07 11.51
N PRO A 63 20.50 -2.33 11.45
CA PRO A 63 19.49 -2.58 10.45
C PRO A 63 20.06 -2.31 9.06
N LYS A 64 19.71 -3.16 8.10
CA LYS A 64 20.03 -2.97 6.68
C LYS A 64 18.97 -2.16 5.94
N ARG A 65 17.76 -2.13 6.48
CA ARG A 65 16.63 -1.43 5.89
C ARG A 65 15.95 -0.57 6.94
N ILE A 66 15.55 0.63 6.53
CA ILE A 66 14.73 1.52 7.32
C ILE A 66 13.32 1.56 6.73
N PHE A 67 12.33 1.30 7.58
CA PHE A 67 10.92 1.51 7.24
C PHE A 67 10.41 2.80 7.89
N LEU A 68 10.09 3.77 7.04
CA LEU A 68 9.52 5.03 7.44
C LEU A 68 8.10 4.80 7.99
N GLN A 69 7.94 5.11 9.27
CA GLN A 69 6.69 5.03 10.00
C GLN A 69 5.75 6.20 9.68
N GLY A 70 4.48 6.02 10.03
CA GLY A 70 3.37 6.89 9.62
C GLY A 70 2.54 6.25 8.51
N ALA A 71 1.47 6.93 8.08
CA ALA A 71 0.64 6.43 6.98
C ALA A 71 1.25 6.72 5.60
N ASP A 72 2.10 7.74 5.52
CA ASP A 72 2.69 8.26 4.30
C ASP A 72 4.05 8.95 4.58
N GLY A 73 5.07 8.18 4.98
CA GLY A 73 6.41 8.69 5.34
C GLY A 73 7.09 9.54 4.26
N PHE A 74 6.70 9.35 3.00
CA PHE A 74 7.17 10.11 1.83
C PHE A 74 6.49 11.48 1.67
N ALA A 75 5.52 11.83 2.51
CA ALA A 75 4.93 13.17 2.58
C ALA A 75 5.88 14.22 3.18
N ALA A 76 7.04 13.80 3.72
CA ALA A 76 8.12 14.72 4.04
C ALA A 76 8.66 15.40 2.76
N ASP A 77 9.17 16.62 2.93
CA ASP A 77 9.74 17.39 1.82
C ASP A 77 11.00 16.72 1.26
N TYR A 78 11.26 16.89 -0.03
CA TYR A 78 12.42 16.27 -0.70
C TYR A 78 13.72 16.52 0.06
N ASP A 79 14.02 17.76 0.45
CA ASP A 79 15.24 18.10 1.18
C ASP A 79 15.32 17.41 2.55
N VAL A 80 14.17 17.21 3.21
CA VAL A 80 14.10 16.48 4.48
C VAL A 80 14.40 15.01 4.28
N LEU A 81 13.86 14.39 3.22
CA LEU A 81 14.16 13.01 2.85
C LEU A 81 15.65 12.84 2.52
N MET A 82 16.21 13.70 1.65
CA MET A 82 17.63 13.63 1.31
C MET A 82 18.53 13.81 2.55
N LYS A 83 18.19 14.73 3.45
CA LYS A 83 18.92 14.91 4.71
C LYS A 83 18.78 13.68 5.62
N THR A 84 17.60 13.05 5.64
CA THR A 84 17.36 11.82 6.40
C THR A 84 18.29 10.69 5.92
N ALA A 85 18.39 10.48 4.60
CA ALA A 85 19.29 9.48 4.03
C ALA A 85 20.77 9.77 4.35
N GLU A 86 21.20 11.02 4.22
CA GLU A 86 22.56 11.44 4.61
C GLU A 86 22.87 11.11 6.08
N LEU A 87 21.94 11.41 7.00
CA LEU A 87 22.10 11.14 8.43
C LEU A 87 22.09 9.65 8.74
N LEU A 88 21.24 8.86 8.08
CA LEU A 88 21.22 7.40 8.21
C LEU A 88 22.56 6.79 7.78
N HIS A 89 23.08 7.15 6.62
CA HIS A 89 24.38 6.65 6.14
C HIS A 89 25.55 7.09 7.03
N LYS A 90 25.45 8.25 7.68
CA LYS A 90 26.45 8.75 8.62
C LYS A 90 26.45 8.00 9.96
N TYR A 91 25.28 7.81 10.56
CA TYR A 91 25.15 7.31 11.94
C TYR A 91 24.83 5.81 12.02
N VAL A 92 24.28 5.24 10.96
CA VAL A 92 23.86 3.84 10.85
C VAL A 92 24.36 3.28 9.49
N PRO A 93 25.68 3.17 9.29
CA PRO A 93 26.27 2.83 7.98
C PRO A 93 25.95 1.42 7.48
N SER A 94 25.24 0.60 8.28
CA SER A 94 24.68 -0.68 7.84
C SER A 94 23.46 -0.53 6.94
N VAL A 95 22.82 0.65 6.91
CA VAL A 95 21.61 0.90 6.12
C VAL A 95 21.94 0.90 4.63
N GLU A 96 21.29 -0.02 3.92
CA GLU A 96 21.39 -0.20 2.47
C GLU A 96 20.16 0.38 1.76
N SER A 97 18.98 0.37 2.40
CA SER A 97 17.74 0.88 1.78
C SER A 97 16.76 1.55 2.76
N ILE A 98 15.92 2.43 2.21
CA ILE A 98 14.91 3.20 2.94
C ILE A 98 13.57 3.06 2.21
N GLY A 99 12.57 2.45 2.86
CA GLY A 99 11.21 2.30 2.35
C GLY A 99 10.17 2.82 3.34
N GLY A 100 8.90 2.54 3.10
CA GLY A 100 7.81 2.98 3.97
C GLY A 100 6.49 3.09 3.22
N TYR A 101 5.41 3.38 3.93
CA TYR A 101 4.13 3.66 3.29
C TYR A 101 4.14 5.01 2.58
N ALA A 102 3.44 5.07 1.44
CA ALA A 102 3.30 6.25 0.62
C ALA A 102 1.92 6.29 -0.05
N ARG A 103 1.59 7.48 -0.54
CA ARG A 103 0.44 7.77 -1.38
C ARG A 103 0.89 8.42 -2.68
N ILE A 104 0.04 8.35 -3.70
CA ILE A 104 0.26 9.03 -4.98
C ILE A 104 0.57 10.51 -4.82
N ASP A 105 -0.19 11.22 -3.98
CA ASP A 105 -0.03 12.66 -3.76
C ASP A 105 1.28 13.05 -3.05
N ASN A 106 2.00 12.10 -2.43
CA ASN A 106 3.31 12.37 -1.84
C ASN A 106 4.40 12.64 -2.89
N PHE A 107 4.12 12.36 -4.17
CA PHE A 107 5.08 12.49 -5.26
C PHE A 107 4.71 13.61 -6.24
N TYR A 108 3.66 14.40 -5.98
CA TYR A 108 3.26 15.51 -6.86
C TYR A 108 4.32 16.60 -6.95
N ASP A 109 4.96 16.93 -5.83
CA ASP A 109 5.97 17.99 -5.73
C ASP A 109 7.40 17.51 -6.01
N LYS A 110 7.58 16.23 -6.38
CA LYS A 110 8.88 15.63 -6.68
C LYS A 110 9.05 15.48 -8.17
N THR A 111 10.13 16.04 -8.70
CA THR A 111 10.54 15.89 -10.10
C THR A 111 11.14 14.50 -10.35
N GLU A 112 11.20 14.07 -11.60
CA GLU A 112 11.85 12.80 -11.99
C GLU A 112 13.31 12.75 -11.53
N ASP A 113 14.08 13.83 -11.70
CA ASP A 113 15.47 13.93 -11.23
C ASP A 113 15.58 13.79 -9.72
N GLN A 114 14.65 14.38 -8.97
CA GLN A 114 14.60 14.21 -7.51
C GLN A 114 14.34 12.75 -7.12
N LEU A 115 13.43 12.06 -7.81
CA LEU A 115 13.16 10.64 -7.54
C LEU A 115 14.35 9.76 -7.90
N LYS A 116 15.07 10.08 -8.98
CA LYS A 116 16.33 9.43 -9.34
C LYS A 116 17.41 9.64 -8.28
N ASN A 117 17.53 10.84 -7.74
CA ASN A 117 18.46 11.13 -6.64
C ASN A 117 18.07 10.38 -5.36
N MET A 118 16.77 10.28 -5.06
CA MET A 118 16.27 9.48 -3.95
C MET A 118 16.67 8.00 -4.11
N ALA A 119 16.47 7.42 -5.29
CA ALA A 119 16.91 6.06 -5.58
C ALA A 119 18.43 5.88 -5.39
N ALA A 120 19.23 6.84 -5.86
CA ALA A 120 20.69 6.79 -5.75
C ALA A 120 21.22 6.82 -4.30
N VAL A 121 20.46 7.39 -3.36
CA VAL A 121 20.82 7.39 -1.93
C VAL A 121 20.14 6.28 -1.12
N GLY A 122 19.50 5.32 -1.79
CA GLY A 122 18.95 4.11 -1.19
C GLY A 122 17.46 4.14 -0.88
N TYR A 123 16.71 5.18 -1.27
CA TYR A 123 15.25 5.06 -1.23
C TYR A 123 14.79 3.97 -2.18
N SER A 124 13.93 3.06 -1.68
CA SER A 124 13.51 1.89 -2.44
C SER A 124 12.23 1.30 -1.86
N ASN A 125 11.35 0.87 -2.77
CA ASN A 125 10.10 0.19 -2.46
C ASN A 125 9.21 0.98 -1.49
N PRO A 126 8.86 2.26 -1.77
CA PRO A 126 7.69 2.86 -1.14
C PRO A 126 6.49 1.96 -1.43
N TYR A 127 5.74 1.61 -0.38
CA TYR A 127 4.48 0.91 -0.49
C TYR A 127 3.38 1.94 -0.79
N ILE A 128 3.02 2.07 -2.07
CA ILE A 128 2.08 3.06 -2.55
C ILE A 128 0.67 2.48 -2.51
N GLY A 129 -0.17 3.00 -1.61
CA GLY A 129 -1.58 2.64 -1.55
C GLY A 129 -2.36 3.26 -2.70
N VAL A 130 -2.32 2.68 -3.90
CA VAL A 130 -3.08 3.12 -5.09
C VAL A 130 -4.57 2.80 -4.95
N GLU A 131 -4.85 1.61 -4.41
CA GLU A 131 -6.16 0.98 -4.17
C GLU A 131 -6.97 0.62 -5.42
N SER A 132 -7.03 1.49 -6.43
CA SER A 132 -7.87 1.31 -7.62
C SER A 132 -7.41 2.20 -8.77
N GLY A 133 -7.56 1.70 -10.01
CA GLY A 133 -7.47 2.49 -11.24
C GLY A 133 -8.82 2.98 -11.77
N ASP A 134 -9.91 2.88 -11.00
CA ASP A 134 -11.23 3.35 -11.38
C ASP A 134 -11.67 4.57 -10.55
N ASP A 135 -11.88 5.71 -11.21
CA ASP A 135 -12.34 6.96 -10.57
C ASP A 135 -13.67 6.81 -9.81
N VAL A 136 -14.55 5.90 -10.24
CA VAL A 136 -15.80 5.61 -9.51
C VAL A 136 -15.47 5.02 -8.15
N VAL A 137 -14.52 4.09 -8.10
CA VAL A 137 -14.11 3.41 -6.87
C VAL A 137 -13.27 4.33 -6.00
N LEU A 138 -12.30 5.05 -6.58
CA LEU A 138 -11.49 6.05 -5.87
C LEU A 138 -12.36 7.12 -5.18
N LYS A 139 -13.42 7.59 -5.86
CA LYS A 139 -14.42 8.51 -5.28
C LYS A 139 -15.23 7.83 -4.19
N ARG A 140 -15.71 6.60 -4.42
CA ARG A 140 -16.50 5.81 -3.46
C ARG A 140 -15.76 5.58 -2.15
N ILE A 141 -14.45 5.36 -2.19
CA ILE A 141 -13.61 5.20 -0.98
C ILE A 141 -12.97 6.50 -0.49
N ASN A 142 -13.23 7.62 -1.19
CA ASN A 142 -12.66 8.93 -0.97
C ASN A 142 -11.12 8.91 -0.88
N LYS A 143 -10.45 8.42 -1.92
CA LYS A 143 -8.99 8.27 -1.92
C LYS A 143 -8.24 9.60 -2.11
N GLY A 144 -8.86 10.57 -2.77
CA GLY A 144 -8.37 11.96 -2.88
C GLY A 144 -7.58 12.30 -4.14
N TYR A 145 -7.54 11.40 -5.12
CA TYR A 145 -6.93 11.62 -6.45
C TYR A 145 -7.71 10.81 -7.51
N THR A 146 -7.43 11.09 -8.78
CA THR A 146 -7.96 10.33 -9.93
C THR A 146 -6.97 9.28 -10.43
N ALA A 147 -7.47 8.32 -11.23
CA ALA A 147 -6.65 7.33 -11.91
C ALA A 147 -5.64 7.98 -12.86
N ALA A 148 -6.00 9.06 -13.54
CA ALA A 148 -5.09 9.82 -14.40
C ALA A 148 -3.92 10.45 -13.61
N GLN A 149 -4.21 11.04 -12.44
CA GLN A 149 -3.16 11.57 -11.56
C GLN A 149 -2.26 10.46 -10.99
N ALA A 150 -2.85 9.31 -10.67
CA ALA A 150 -2.07 8.14 -10.26
C ALA A 150 -1.17 7.65 -11.40
N ARG A 151 -1.67 7.61 -12.63
CA ARG A 151 -0.90 7.19 -13.80
C ARG A 151 0.32 8.09 -14.02
N GLU A 152 0.12 9.40 -14.06
CA GLU A 152 1.20 10.37 -14.26
C GLU A 152 2.30 10.22 -13.21
N VAL A 153 1.93 10.05 -11.94
CA VAL A 153 2.90 9.86 -10.85
C VAL A 153 3.64 8.53 -10.99
N LEU A 154 2.93 7.44 -11.29
CA LEU A 154 3.57 6.13 -11.40
C LEU A 154 4.51 6.07 -12.61
N GLU A 155 4.15 6.65 -13.76
CA GLU A 155 5.04 6.77 -14.92
C GLU A 155 6.31 7.55 -14.58
N LYS A 156 6.18 8.64 -13.81
CA LYS A 156 7.31 9.45 -13.35
C LYS A 156 8.24 8.68 -12.39
N ILE A 157 7.67 7.87 -11.49
CA ILE A 157 8.45 7.01 -10.58
C ILE A 157 9.15 5.89 -11.37
N ASP A 158 8.46 5.31 -12.34
CA ASP A 158 8.98 4.25 -13.21
C ASP A 158 10.17 4.76 -14.05
N ALA A 159 10.00 5.92 -14.70
CA ALA A 159 11.03 6.57 -15.50
C ALA A 159 12.27 6.97 -14.69
N SER A 160 12.10 7.34 -13.40
CA SER A 160 13.22 7.70 -12.54
C SER A 160 14.07 6.51 -12.10
N GLY A 161 13.60 5.28 -12.32
CA GLY A 161 14.23 4.05 -11.85
C GLY A 161 14.16 3.83 -10.34
N LEU A 162 13.23 4.50 -9.65
CA LEU A 162 12.99 4.29 -8.22
C LEU A 162 12.13 3.03 -8.07
N PRO A 163 12.61 1.93 -7.45
CA PRO A 163 11.80 0.73 -7.25
C PRO A 163 10.60 1.06 -6.36
N TYR A 164 9.40 0.54 -6.67
CA TYR A 164 8.16 0.85 -5.95
C TYR A 164 7.22 -0.36 -5.87
N ILE A 165 6.34 -0.31 -4.88
CA ILE A 165 5.29 -1.32 -4.64
C ILE A 165 3.95 -0.62 -4.76
N VAL A 166 2.97 -1.26 -5.40
CA VAL A 166 1.59 -0.75 -5.49
C VAL A 166 0.60 -1.70 -4.83
N ASN A 167 -0.46 -1.16 -4.23
CA ASN A 167 -1.54 -1.95 -3.64
C ASN A 167 -2.83 -1.87 -4.46
N PHE A 168 -3.50 -3.00 -4.65
CA PHE A 168 -4.88 -3.09 -5.12
C PHE A 168 -5.83 -3.48 -3.97
N LEU A 169 -6.84 -2.66 -3.73
CA LEU A 169 -7.89 -2.91 -2.73
C LEU A 169 -9.09 -3.54 -3.41
N ASN A 170 -9.05 -4.87 -3.49
CA ASN A 170 -10.15 -5.70 -3.94
C ASN A 170 -11.40 -5.50 -3.06
N GLY A 171 -12.59 -5.54 -3.64
CA GLY A 171 -13.89 -5.37 -2.99
C GLY A 171 -14.32 -3.91 -2.83
N ALA A 172 -13.44 -2.95 -3.07
CA ALA A 172 -13.75 -1.52 -2.95
C ALA A 172 -14.86 -1.05 -3.91
N GLY A 173 -15.06 -1.77 -5.01
CA GLY A 173 -16.17 -1.57 -5.93
C GLY A 173 -17.54 -1.78 -5.31
N GLY A 174 -17.67 -2.62 -4.29
CA GLY A 174 -18.98 -3.06 -3.82
C GLY A 174 -19.66 -4.01 -4.81
N HIS A 175 -20.88 -4.40 -4.47
CA HIS A 175 -21.66 -5.41 -5.19
C HIS A 175 -21.77 -5.10 -6.69
N GLU A 176 -21.61 -6.11 -7.52
CA GLU A 176 -21.68 -6.15 -8.99
C GLU A 176 -20.67 -5.26 -9.75
N TYR A 177 -19.76 -4.57 -9.06
CA TYR A 177 -18.84 -3.60 -9.68
C TYR A 177 -17.39 -4.11 -9.83
N GLY A 178 -17.01 -5.18 -9.13
CA GLY A 178 -15.62 -5.62 -9.00
C GLY A 178 -14.89 -5.83 -10.34
N LEU A 179 -15.54 -6.44 -11.33
CA LEU A 179 -14.88 -6.73 -12.63
C LEU A 179 -14.44 -5.45 -13.38
N ALA A 180 -15.19 -4.35 -13.26
CA ALA A 180 -14.79 -3.08 -13.86
C ALA A 180 -13.57 -2.49 -13.14
N ASN A 181 -13.57 -2.55 -11.80
CA ASN A 181 -12.45 -2.10 -10.98
C ASN A 181 -11.17 -2.89 -11.27
N ALA A 182 -11.26 -4.23 -11.37
CA ALA A 182 -10.14 -5.10 -11.74
C ALA A 182 -9.52 -4.70 -13.07
N ARG A 183 -10.33 -4.59 -14.14
CA ARG A 183 -9.84 -4.27 -15.48
C ARG A 183 -9.16 -2.90 -15.53
N ARG A 184 -9.79 -1.87 -14.96
CA ARG A 184 -9.23 -0.50 -14.94
C ARG A 184 -7.99 -0.37 -14.08
N THR A 185 -7.91 -1.12 -12.97
CA THR A 185 -6.69 -1.14 -12.15
C THR A 185 -5.54 -1.86 -12.88
N ALA A 186 -5.83 -2.96 -13.58
CA ALA A 186 -4.82 -3.62 -14.41
C ALA A 186 -4.36 -2.71 -15.57
N GLU A 187 -5.27 -1.98 -16.21
CA GLU A 187 -4.97 -0.99 -17.24
C GLU A 187 -4.11 0.16 -16.70
N LEU A 188 -4.40 0.67 -15.50
CA LEU A 188 -3.56 1.68 -14.84
C LEU A 188 -2.11 1.22 -14.70
N TYR A 189 -1.88 -0.08 -14.44
CA TYR A 189 -0.55 -0.67 -14.28
C TYR A 189 0.09 -1.12 -15.59
N ASP A 190 -0.62 -1.13 -16.71
CA ASP A 190 -0.09 -1.64 -17.98
C ASP A 190 1.15 -0.86 -18.44
N GLY A 191 2.19 -1.58 -18.86
CA GLY A 191 3.48 -1.00 -19.26
C GLY A 191 4.33 -0.39 -18.14
N LEU A 192 3.90 -0.48 -16.87
CA LEU A 192 4.69 -0.07 -15.71
C LEU A 192 5.45 -1.25 -15.09
N HIS A 193 6.50 -0.95 -14.32
CA HIS A 193 7.43 -1.93 -13.75
C HIS A 193 7.49 -1.86 -12.21
N PRO A 194 6.36 -2.01 -11.49
CA PRO A 194 6.42 -2.13 -10.04
C PRO A 194 7.26 -3.35 -9.65
N THR A 195 8.01 -3.25 -8.56
CA THR A 195 8.73 -4.39 -7.99
C THR A 195 7.75 -5.45 -7.49
N MET A 196 6.63 -4.99 -6.92
CA MET A 196 5.58 -5.84 -6.39
C MET A 196 4.21 -5.16 -6.56
N ILE A 197 3.22 -5.95 -6.96
CA ILE A 197 1.81 -5.62 -6.87
C ILE A 197 1.26 -6.41 -5.69
N ASN A 198 0.94 -5.72 -4.60
CA ASN A 198 0.29 -6.30 -3.45
C ASN A 198 -1.23 -6.15 -3.54
N THR A 199 -1.95 -7.05 -2.90
CA THR A 199 -3.41 -7.03 -2.85
C THR A 199 -3.92 -7.17 -1.42
N SER A 200 -5.00 -6.44 -1.15
CA SER A 200 -5.76 -6.51 0.09
C SER A 200 -7.26 -6.57 -0.26
N MET A 201 -8.03 -7.23 0.58
CA MET A 201 -9.49 -7.34 0.43
C MET A 201 -10.18 -6.38 1.40
N LEU A 202 -11.13 -5.61 0.91
CA LEU A 202 -11.91 -4.69 1.72
C LEU A 202 -12.64 -5.47 2.83
N THR A 203 -12.40 -5.01 4.06
CA THR A 203 -13.10 -5.44 5.27
C THR A 203 -13.89 -4.24 5.81
N LEU A 204 -15.20 -4.38 5.98
CA LEU A 204 -16.01 -3.34 6.58
C LEU A 204 -15.82 -3.31 8.10
N VAL A 205 -14.97 -2.41 8.58
CA VAL A 205 -14.72 -2.26 10.02
C VAL A 205 -15.78 -1.36 10.66
N LEU A 206 -16.28 -1.77 11.83
CA LEU A 206 -17.28 -1.01 12.60
C LEU A 206 -16.82 0.43 12.84
N GLY A 207 -17.75 1.36 12.73
CA GLY A 207 -17.48 2.78 12.99
C GLY A 207 -16.72 3.52 11.87
N THR A 208 -16.32 2.85 10.80
CA THR A 208 -15.80 3.54 9.61
C THR A 208 -16.94 4.29 8.87
N PRO A 209 -16.63 5.40 8.16
CA PRO A 209 -17.61 6.06 7.30
C PRO A 209 -18.24 5.11 6.25
N LEU A 210 -17.46 4.21 5.67
CA LEU A 210 -17.95 3.25 4.69
C LEU A 210 -18.93 2.25 5.33
N TYR A 211 -18.62 1.72 6.52
CA TYR A 211 -19.55 0.87 7.27
C TYR A 211 -20.88 1.59 7.57
N ARG A 212 -20.84 2.85 7.99
CA ARG A 212 -22.06 3.66 8.18
C ARG A 212 -22.83 3.90 6.88
N ALA A 213 -22.14 4.04 5.75
CA ALA A 213 -22.79 4.14 4.44
C ALA A 213 -23.50 2.83 4.09
N THR A 214 -22.92 1.67 4.41
CA THR A 214 -23.55 0.35 4.26
C THR A 214 -24.84 0.23 5.05
N LEU A 215 -24.83 0.63 6.34
CA LEU A 215 -26.04 0.60 7.18
C LEU A 215 -27.18 1.47 6.66
N LYS A 216 -26.85 2.50 5.87
CA LYS A 216 -27.82 3.41 5.24
C LYS A 216 -28.23 2.98 3.83
N GLY A 217 -27.73 1.85 3.33
CA GLY A 217 -27.96 1.37 1.96
C GLY A 217 -27.24 2.18 0.88
N ALA A 218 -26.32 3.09 1.24
CA ALA A 218 -25.58 3.93 0.29
C ALA A 218 -24.35 3.22 -0.32
N TYR A 219 -23.95 2.09 0.25
CA TYR A 219 -22.94 1.19 -0.28
C TYR A 219 -23.40 -0.25 -0.01
N VAL A 220 -23.25 -1.14 -0.98
CA VAL A 220 -23.52 -2.57 -0.81
C VAL A 220 -22.19 -3.29 -0.93
N GLU A 221 -21.82 -4.04 0.12
CA GLU A 221 -20.56 -4.80 0.14
C GLU A 221 -20.59 -5.88 -0.93
N SER A 222 -19.46 -6.07 -1.62
CA SER A 222 -19.27 -7.26 -2.46
C SER A 222 -19.36 -8.53 -1.60
N THR A 223 -19.94 -9.59 -2.15
CA THR A 223 -19.80 -10.94 -1.57
C THR A 223 -18.33 -11.38 -1.60
N GLU A 224 -17.98 -12.39 -0.81
CA GLU A 224 -16.62 -12.91 -0.85
C GLU A 224 -16.33 -13.60 -2.20
N MET A 225 -17.32 -14.25 -2.81
CA MET A 225 -17.21 -14.77 -4.18
C MET A 225 -16.99 -13.68 -5.22
N GLU A 226 -17.66 -12.52 -5.11
CA GLU A 226 -17.39 -11.38 -5.98
C GLU A 226 -15.97 -10.84 -5.82
N LYS A 227 -15.46 -10.81 -4.59
CA LYS A 227 -14.07 -10.43 -4.32
C LYS A 227 -13.10 -11.42 -4.96
N LEU A 228 -13.39 -12.72 -4.94
CA LEU A 228 -12.58 -13.74 -5.62
C LEU A 228 -12.62 -13.62 -7.15
N LEU A 229 -13.79 -13.32 -7.73
CA LEU A 229 -13.93 -13.08 -9.16
C LEU A 229 -13.19 -11.83 -9.61
N GLU A 230 -13.20 -10.77 -8.79
CA GLU A 230 -12.46 -9.54 -9.06
C GLU A 230 -10.94 -9.77 -9.06
N ILE A 231 -10.40 -10.48 -8.07
CA ILE A 231 -8.95 -10.77 -8.05
C ILE A 231 -8.55 -11.70 -9.19
N TYR A 232 -9.38 -12.68 -9.55
CA TYR A 232 -9.19 -13.53 -10.73
C TYR A 232 -9.10 -12.67 -12.00
N GLU A 233 -10.05 -11.77 -12.20
CA GLU A 233 -10.09 -10.89 -13.36
C GLU A 233 -8.90 -9.93 -13.40
N PHE A 234 -8.50 -9.38 -12.24
CA PHE A 234 -7.34 -8.52 -12.12
C PHE A 234 -6.08 -9.24 -12.58
N VAL A 235 -5.79 -10.42 -12.01
CA VAL A 235 -4.64 -11.26 -12.41
C VAL A 235 -4.71 -11.63 -13.89
N ARG A 236 -5.90 -11.95 -14.42
CA ARG A 236 -6.10 -12.29 -15.83
C ARG A 236 -5.73 -11.12 -16.75
N CYS A 237 -5.99 -9.90 -16.33
CA CYS A 237 -5.68 -8.68 -17.09
C CYS A 237 -4.24 -8.19 -16.92
N LEU A 238 -3.55 -8.49 -15.82
CA LEU A 238 -2.17 -8.05 -15.61
C LEU A 238 -1.19 -8.56 -16.67
N THR A 239 -0.34 -7.68 -17.17
CA THR A 239 0.71 -7.94 -18.16
C THR A 239 2.12 -7.75 -17.59
N ASN A 240 2.22 -7.23 -16.37
CA ASN A 240 3.46 -6.81 -15.73
C ASN A 240 4.41 -7.99 -15.41
N ASP A 241 5.72 -7.72 -15.56
CA ASP A 241 6.79 -8.55 -14.99
C ASP A 241 7.09 -8.09 -13.56
N THR A 242 6.45 -8.74 -12.59
CA THR A 242 6.41 -8.27 -11.19
C THR A 242 6.24 -9.44 -10.22
N ILE A 243 6.54 -9.21 -8.93
CA ILE A 243 6.03 -10.07 -7.86
C ILE A 243 4.55 -9.75 -7.67
N PHE A 244 3.70 -10.77 -7.69
CA PHE A 244 2.32 -10.68 -7.22
C PHE A 244 2.26 -11.20 -5.79
N MET A 245 1.70 -10.40 -4.90
CA MET A 245 1.62 -10.68 -3.47
C MET A 245 0.18 -10.56 -2.98
N ASN A 246 -0.35 -11.63 -2.39
CA ASN A 246 -1.70 -11.65 -1.82
C ASN A 246 -1.65 -12.21 -0.40
N GLU A 247 -0.75 -11.71 0.45
CA GLU A 247 -0.53 -12.21 1.82
C GLU A 247 -1.14 -11.32 2.92
N HIS A 248 -1.85 -10.24 2.54
CA HIS A 248 -2.49 -9.39 3.54
C HIS A 248 -3.51 -10.20 4.37
N ALA A 249 -3.58 -9.95 5.67
CA ALA A 249 -4.44 -10.68 6.61
C ALA A 249 -5.94 -10.56 6.31
N SER A 250 -6.33 -9.70 5.38
CA SER A 250 -7.71 -9.60 4.89
C SER A 250 -8.09 -10.62 3.83
N ASN A 251 -7.10 -11.27 3.23
CA ASN A 251 -7.26 -12.07 2.01
C ASN A 251 -7.70 -13.49 2.34
N LEU A 252 -8.63 -14.03 1.55
CA LEU A 252 -9.20 -15.38 1.73
C LEU A 252 -8.22 -16.52 1.41
N PHE A 253 -7.18 -16.22 0.63
CA PHE A 253 -6.10 -17.14 0.29
C PHE A 253 -4.78 -16.37 0.32
N HIS A 254 -3.65 -17.06 0.47
CA HIS A 254 -2.33 -16.43 0.52
C HIS A 254 -1.41 -17.04 -0.53
N VAL A 255 -0.78 -16.19 -1.32
CA VAL A 255 0.15 -16.60 -2.38
C VAL A 255 1.13 -15.48 -2.68
N GLN A 256 2.36 -15.87 -2.99
CA GLN A 256 3.38 -15.02 -3.58
C GLN A 256 3.94 -15.75 -4.81
N CYS A 257 3.95 -15.09 -5.97
CA CYS A 257 4.54 -15.64 -7.18
C CYS A 257 5.06 -14.55 -8.13
N ARG A 258 5.83 -14.96 -9.15
CA ARG A 258 6.27 -14.06 -10.23
C ARG A 258 5.29 -14.12 -11.39
N LEU A 259 4.90 -12.96 -11.90
CA LEU A 259 4.18 -12.81 -13.15
C LEU A 259 5.17 -12.34 -14.23
N PRO A 260 5.01 -12.77 -15.49
CA PRO A 260 3.91 -13.59 -16.01
C PRO A 260 4.08 -15.11 -15.85
N GLU A 261 5.22 -15.61 -15.36
CA GLU A 261 5.59 -17.03 -15.39
C GLU A 261 4.57 -17.91 -14.67
N SER A 262 4.10 -17.51 -13.48
CA SER A 262 3.13 -18.27 -12.68
C SER A 262 1.67 -17.90 -12.96
N LYS A 263 1.38 -17.06 -13.96
CA LYS A 263 0.02 -16.51 -14.19
C LYS A 263 -1.01 -17.60 -14.44
N SER A 264 -0.70 -18.57 -15.30
CA SER A 264 -1.61 -19.69 -15.61
C SER A 264 -1.95 -20.49 -14.36
N ASP A 265 -0.94 -20.81 -13.55
CA ASP A 265 -1.12 -21.65 -12.36
C ASP A 265 -1.84 -20.90 -11.25
N LEU A 266 -1.57 -19.59 -11.09
CA LEU A 266 -2.31 -18.73 -10.18
C LEU A 266 -3.80 -18.64 -10.56
N LEU A 267 -4.14 -18.47 -11.84
CA LEU A 267 -5.54 -18.44 -12.28
C LEU A 267 -6.25 -19.78 -12.05
N LYS A 268 -5.57 -20.91 -12.31
CA LYS A 268 -6.10 -22.24 -12.00
C LYS A 268 -6.34 -22.41 -10.50
N TYR A 269 -5.40 -21.96 -9.68
CA TYR A 269 -5.51 -21.99 -8.23
C TYR A 269 -6.71 -21.18 -7.73
N ILE A 270 -6.84 -19.91 -8.16
CA ILE A 270 -7.96 -19.05 -7.76
C ILE A 270 -9.30 -19.66 -8.21
N LYS A 271 -9.35 -20.23 -9.42
CA LYS A 271 -10.56 -20.91 -9.91
C LYS A 271 -10.91 -22.14 -9.07
N ALA A 272 -9.93 -23.00 -8.77
CA ALA A 272 -10.16 -24.17 -7.92
C ALA A 272 -10.58 -23.77 -6.49
N PHE A 273 -10.02 -22.68 -5.96
CA PHE A 273 -10.42 -22.12 -4.67
C PHE A 273 -11.88 -21.64 -4.69
N MET A 274 -12.31 -20.93 -5.74
CA MET A 274 -13.73 -20.55 -5.90
C MET A 274 -14.65 -21.76 -6.05
N ASP A 275 -14.29 -22.74 -6.89
CA ASP A 275 -15.14 -23.91 -7.15
C ASP A 275 -15.27 -24.84 -5.92
N GLY A 276 -14.31 -24.79 -5.00
CA GLY A 276 -14.25 -25.62 -3.80
C GLY A 276 -14.84 -24.99 -2.53
N ASN A 277 -15.30 -23.74 -2.57
CA ASN A 277 -15.84 -23.04 -1.40
C ASN A 277 -17.20 -22.42 -1.71
N ASP A 278 -18.11 -22.42 -0.73
CA ASP A 278 -19.35 -21.67 -0.81
C ASP A 278 -19.24 -20.30 -0.11
N GLU A 279 -20.17 -19.39 -0.44
CA GLU A 279 -20.16 -18.03 0.11
C GLU A 279 -20.26 -17.98 1.64
N ASN A 280 -20.99 -18.91 2.26
CA ASN A 280 -21.16 -18.89 3.72
C ASN A 280 -19.85 -19.24 4.42
N ASP A 281 -19.09 -20.19 3.88
CA ASP A 281 -17.78 -20.57 4.42
C ASP A 281 -16.76 -19.43 4.27
N LEU A 282 -16.74 -18.76 3.11
CA LEU A 282 -15.89 -17.59 2.90
C LEU A 282 -16.26 -16.42 3.84
N ARG A 283 -17.57 -16.20 4.06
CA ARG A 283 -18.08 -15.16 4.97
C ARG A 283 -17.61 -15.36 6.40
N ARG A 284 -17.49 -16.62 6.88
CA ARG A 284 -16.99 -16.92 8.23
C ARG A 284 -15.58 -16.38 8.46
N TYR A 285 -14.70 -16.48 7.46
CA TYR A 285 -13.37 -15.89 7.53
C TYR A 285 -13.46 -14.37 7.67
N ARG A 286 -14.28 -13.71 6.83
CA ARG A 286 -14.49 -12.25 6.90
C ARG A 286 -14.98 -11.80 8.26
N GLU A 287 -15.94 -12.50 8.84
CA GLU A 287 -16.48 -12.18 10.18
C GLU A 287 -15.44 -12.36 11.29
N MET A 288 -14.61 -13.39 11.19
CA MET A 288 -13.52 -13.65 12.14
C MET A 288 -12.52 -12.49 12.16
N ILE A 289 -12.04 -12.05 10.99
CA ILE A 289 -11.03 -10.98 10.91
C ILE A 289 -11.61 -9.59 11.18
N THR A 290 -12.90 -9.36 10.87
CA THR A 290 -13.54 -8.06 11.14
C THR A 290 -13.53 -7.71 12.63
N ARG A 291 -13.56 -8.72 13.51
CA ARG A 291 -13.46 -8.54 14.97
C ARG A 291 -12.04 -8.24 15.45
N ALA A 292 -11.03 -8.51 14.60
CA ALA A 292 -9.62 -8.29 14.91
C ALA A 292 -9.11 -6.93 14.42
N PHE A 293 -9.86 -6.24 13.56
CA PHE A 293 -9.61 -4.86 13.12
C PHE A 293 -10.35 -3.84 14.00
#